data_AF-A0A0F9W0Q3-F1
#
_entry.id   AF-A0A0F9W0Q3-F1
#
_cell.length_a   1.000
_cell.length_b   1.000
_cell.length_c   1.000
_cell.angle_alpha   90.00
_cell.angle_beta   90.00
_cell.angle_gamma   90.00
#
_symmetry.space_group_name_H-M   'P 1'
#
loop_
_entity.id
_entity.type
_entity.pdbx_description
1 polymer ?
#
loop_
_entity_poly.entity_id
_entity_poly.type
_entity_poly.pdbx_seq_one_letter_code
_entity_poly.pdbx_strand_id
1 'polypeptide(L)'
;MANSVTFPEALGGNGQTYTDDADPDTGLDGLGYTVRFIPCLQQAVVMGLSAQSSASAASGFVQQCQTLRQEVATDRQAVAADRTHVNQQKGLVDTAAEQVATDKQTVAADRTHVNQQKGLVDGAAEQVATDRQAVADDRTHVDQQKGLVDDAAEQVAIDRQAVADDRLASEQAAGASSDAADASIEARNQSEALYGDLNAVEIAKTEAQQAATKAAEERGLAETARGGAEGAQAASEQAASASQQAANTAISEHVDGEDPHSQYAKRDELSAAAGRGVVGGEGSLMVEGFRGLGTGAGKSNAFFGVSLNIFTISGTYFIGGTGNSDTPSGSSMTTCSLVVSNNNSDSNRIYHDALERISSAVILKAHRYSNDGGITWSPWDISFGTRNSVGVVSQIEGVPTGAIAQIIFAASGVAFRYIGGLQVCIRNTLSLQYINTSTLRTDWTFPAPFINGGRIVDFMPLRQSGGSAPPASYRGGIEWEDQQGIDTLTTARIALLSSGSFIDEGSLNVQALAVGRWHA
;
A
#
# COMPACT_ATOMS: atom_id res chain seq x y z
N MET A 1 102.47 106.32 -27.92
CA MET A 1 101.24 105.54 -27.68
C MET A 1 101.58 104.54 -26.61
N ALA A 2 100.89 104.59 -25.47
CA ALA A 2 101.12 103.65 -24.38
C ALA A 2 100.44 102.32 -24.72
N ASN A 3 101.17 101.21 -24.66
CA ASN A 3 100.62 99.88 -24.93
C ASN A 3 99.87 99.40 -23.69
N SER A 4 98.60 99.00 -23.82
CA SER A 4 97.78 98.53 -22.69
C SER A 4 97.24 97.12 -22.91
N VAL A 5 97.18 96.30 -21.86
CA VAL A 5 96.59 94.94 -21.87
C VAL A 5 95.60 94.82 -20.72
N THR A 6 94.37 94.42 -21.04
CA THR A 6 93.31 94.15 -20.05
C THR A 6 93.14 92.64 -19.88
N PHE A 7 92.94 92.18 -18.64
CA PHE A 7 92.70 90.77 -18.31
C PHE A 7 91.26 90.58 -17.78
N PRO A 8 90.26 90.25 -18.63
CA PRO A 8 88.86 90.18 -18.23
C PRO A 8 88.57 89.04 -17.23
N GLU A 9 87.72 89.30 -16.23
CA GLU A 9 87.26 88.28 -15.27
C GLU A 9 86.57 87.08 -15.94
N ALA A 10 85.83 87.33 -17.03
CA ALA A 10 85.15 86.29 -17.81
C ALA A 10 86.11 85.24 -18.42
N LEU A 11 87.40 85.57 -18.54
CA LEU A 11 88.45 84.65 -19.01
C LEU A 11 89.35 84.15 -17.87
N GLY A 12 89.02 84.46 -16.61
CA GLY A 12 89.82 84.15 -15.43
C GLY A 12 90.84 85.23 -15.04
N GLY A 13 90.86 86.39 -15.71
CA GLY A 13 91.69 87.52 -15.30
C GLY A 13 91.15 88.26 -14.06
N ASN A 14 91.84 89.30 -13.62
CA ASN A 14 91.46 90.10 -12.45
C ASN A 14 90.68 91.39 -12.77
N GLY A 15 90.27 91.57 -14.03
CA GLY A 15 89.56 92.76 -14.51
C GLY A 15 90.43 94.01 -14.71
N GLN A 16 91.74 93.94 -14.44
CA GLN A 16 92.63 95.10 -14.49
C GLN A 16 93.25 95.32 -15.88
N THR A 17 93.58 96.59 -16.17
CA THR A 17 94.32 97.02 -17.38
C THR A 17 95.69 97.51 -16.99
N TYR A 18 96.72 96.93 -17.57
CA TYR A 18 98.11 97.30 -17.35
C TYR A 18 98.61 98.08 -18.56
N THR A 19 99.13 99.29 -18.33
CA THR A 19 99.62 100.20 -19.38
C THR A 19 101.14 100.33 -19.28
N ASP A 20 101.85 100.32 -20.40
CA ASP A 20 103.29 100.60 -20.47
C ASP A 20 103.51 102.12 -20.52
N ASP A 21 104.12 102.68 -19.46
CA ASP A 21 104.52 104.08 -19.39
C ASP A 21 106.05 104.22 -19.31
N ALA A 22 106.61 105.36 -19.74
CA ALA A 22 108.05 105.61 -19.74
C ALA A 22 108.61 105.98 -18.34
N ASP A 23 107.90 105.60 -17.27
CA ASP A 23 108.23 105.92 -15.90
C ASP A 23 109.32 104.95 -15.39
N PRO A 24 110.44 105.41 -14.79
CA PRO A 24 111.52 104.53 -14.34
C PRO A 24 111.14 103.60 -13.17
N ASP A 25 110.07 103.89 -12.44
CA ASP A 25 109.56 103.10 -11.32
C ASP A 25 108.34 102.24 -11.70
N THR A 26 107.60 102.58 -12.77
CA THR A 26 106.41 101.83 -13.21
C THR A 26 106.43 101.30 -14.64
N GLY A 27 107.39 101.73 -15.44
CA GLY A 27 107.62 101.31 -16.82
C GLY A 27 108.41 100.01 -16.93
N LEU A 28 108.67 99.58 -18.16
CA LEU A 28 109.41 98.34 -18.43
C LEU A 28 110.92 98.44 -18.13
N ASP A 29 111.46 99.64 -18.00
CA ASP A 29 112.87 99.89 -17.64
C ASP A 29 113.08 99.88 -16.11
N GLY A 30 114.28 99.50 -15.64
CA GLY A 30 114.60 99.54 -14.19
C GLY A 30 113.92 98.45 -13.36
N LEU A 31 113.23 98.83 -12.27
CA LEU A 31 112.51 97.91 -11.36
C LEU A 31 111.00 97.83 -11.63
N GLY A 32 110.46 98.68 -12.51
CA GLY A 32 109.01 98.76 -12.79
C GLY A 32 108.39 97.49 -13.39
N TYR A 33 109.21 96.63 -14.03
CA TYR A 33 108.78 95.30 -14.49
C TYR A 33 108.24 94.43 -13.34
N THR A 34 108.70 94.64 -12.10
CA THR A 34 108.20 93.88 -10.94
C THR A 34 106.78 94.26 -10.55
N VAL A 35 106.37 95.51 -10.82
CA VAL A 35 105.07 96.07 -10.44
C VAL A 35 104.00 95.86 -11.53
N ARG A 36 104.40 95.78 -12.82
CA ARG A 36 103.45 95.63 -13.93
C ARG A 36 103.66 94.38 -14.77
N PHE A 37 104.89 94.03 -15.14
CA PHE A 37 105.14 92.87 -15.99
C PHE A 37 104.91 91.53 -15.26
N ILE A 38 105.35 91.40 -14.01
CA ILE A 38 105.10 90.17 -13.23
C ILE A 38 103.59 89.92 -13.01
N PRO A 39 102.76 90.90 -12.58
CA PRO A 39 101.31 90.72 -12.51
C PRO A 39 100.65 90.43 -13.86
N CYS A 40 101.06 91.09 -14.95
CA CYS A 40 100.60 90.75 -16.31
C CYS A 40 100.87 89.27 -16.65
N LEU A 41 102.08 88.79 -16.36
CA LEU A 41 102.46 87.40 -16.61
C LEU A 41 101.64 86.43 -15.74
N GLN A 42 101.40 86.77 -14.48
CA GLN A 42 100.53 85.99 -13.59
C GLN A 42 99.10 85.90 -14.16
N GLN A 43 98.52 87.02 -14.59
CA GLN A 43 97.17 87.04 -15.16
C GLN A 43 97.08 86.26 -16.48
N ALA A 44 98.10 86.32 -17.33
CA ALA A 44 98.18 85.49 -18.53
C ALA A 44 98.17 83.99 -18.21
N VAL A 45 98.91 83.57 -17.16
CA VAL A 45 98.90 82.18 -16.68
C VAL A 45 97.53 81.78 -16.13
N VAL A 46 96.88 82.64 -15.34
CA VAL A 46 95.53 82.36 -14.79
C VAL A 46 94.51 82.22 -15.92
N MET A 47 94.53 83.09 -16.93
CA MET A 47 93.67 82.95 -18.11
C MET A 47 93.94 81.65 -18.88
N GLY A 48 95.21 81.24 -19.00
CA GLY A 48 95.58 79.94 -19.58
C GLY A 48 95.00 78.75 -18.81
N LEU A 49 95.05 78.79 -17.48
CA LEU A 49 94.45 77.77 -16.61
C LEU A 49 92.92 77.75 -16.71
N SER A 50 92.28 78.92 -16.77
CA SER A 50 90.83 79.03 -16.97
C SER A 50 90.38 78.45 -18.31
N ALA A 51 91.14 78.74 -19.39
CA ALA A 51 90.90 78.16 -20.70
C ALA A 51 91.08 76.63 -20.70
N GLN A 52 92.12 76.11 -20.05
CA GLN A 52 92.33 74.68 -19.87
C GLN A 52 91.18 74.01 -19.09
N SER A 53 90.73 74.64 -17.99
CA SER A 53 89.60 74.16 -17.19
C SER A 53 88.31 74.12 -18.01
N SER A 54 88.03 75.19 -18.76
CA SER A 54 86.86 75.28 -19.64
C SER A 54 86.91 74.24 -20.75
N ALA A 55 88.07 74.01 -21.37
CA ALA A 55 88.27 72.97 -22.36
C ALA A 55 88.07 71.56 -21.77
N SER A 56 88.54 71.34 -20.53
CA SER A 56 88.36 70.07 -19.82
C SER A 56 86.88 69.81 -19.50
N ALA A 57 86.15 70.83 -19.03
CA ALA A 57 84.71 70.75 -18.79
C ALA A 57 83.92 70.47 -20.08
N ALA A 58 84.28 71.16 -21.18
CA ALA A 58 83.69 70.91 -22.49
C ALA A 58 83.95 69.47 -22.98
N SER A 59 85.16 68.94 -22.77
CA SER A 59 85.48 67.55 -23.08
C SER A 59 84.64 66.57 -22.26
N GLY A 60 84.47 66.81 -20.96
CA GLY A 60 83.60 66.00 -20.09
C GLY A 60 82.14 66.02 -20.53
N PHE A 61 81.62 67.18 -20.93
CA PHE A 61 80.26 67.30 -21.46
C PHE A 61 80.07 66.52 -22.78
N VAL A 62 81.07 66.56 -23.67
CA VAL A 62 81.04 65.77 -24.92
C VAL A 62 81.02 64.28 -24.61
N GLN A 63 81.83 63.80 -23.65
CA GLN A 63 81.82 62.40 -23.21
C GLN A 63 80.45 62.01 -22.65
N GLN A 64 79.85 62.83 -21.80
CA GLN A 64 78.50 62.59 -21.28
C GLN A 64 77.45 62.50 -22.40
N CYS A 65 77.52 63.39 -23.39
CA CYS A 65 76.66 63.35 -24.56
C CYS A 65 76.86 62.08 -25.40
N GLN A 66 78.09 61.56 -25.51
CA GLN A 66 78.37 60.29 -26.18
C GLN A 66 77.75 59.11 -25.43
N THR A 67 77.89 59.08 -24.10
CA THR A 67 77.25 58.06 -23.25
C THR A 67 75.73 58.07 -23.40
N LEU A 68 75.09 59.23 -23.26
CA LEU A 68 73.63 59.36 -23.41
C LEU A 68 73.14 58.93 -24.80
N ARG A 69 73.92 59.21 -25.87
CA ARG A 69 73.59 58.73 -27.22
C ARG A 69 73.64 57.21 -27.32
N GLN A 70 74.62 56.59 -26.66
CA GLN A 70 74.75 55.14 -26.64
C GLN A 70 73.59 54.49 -25.85
N GLU A 71 73.23 55.06 -24.70
CA GLU A 71 72.08 54.61 -23.90
C GLU A 71 70.77 54.71 -24.70
N VAL A 72 70.51 55.85 -25.34
CA VAL A 72 69.33 56.03 -26.21
C VAL A 72 69.32 55.04 -27.38
N ALA A 73 70.48 54.71 -27.94
CA ALA A 73 70.58 53.70 -28.99
C ALA A 73 70.22 52.31 -28.48
N THR A 74 70.68 51.94 -27.28
CA THR A 74 70.33 50.69 -26.60
C THR A 74 68.84 50.62 -26.27
N ASP A 75 68.26 51.68 -25.72
CA ASP A 75 66.82 51.75 -25.41
C ASP A 75 65.96 51.58 -26.67
N ARG A 76 66.37 52.21 -27.77
CA ARG A 76 65.67 52.05 -29.07
C ARG A 76 65.69 50.60 -29.56
N GLN A 77 66.79 49.88 -29.35
CA GLN A 77 66.88 48.46 -29.70
C GLN A 77 65.96 47.61 -28.80
N ALA A 78 65.92 47.89 -27.50
CA ALA A 78 65.02 47.21 -26.56
C ALA A 78 63.54 47.42 -26.93
N VAL A 79 63.14 48.67 -27.20
CA VAL A 79 61.76 48.98 -27.64
C VAL A 79 61.39 48.29 -28.95
N ALA A 80 62.33 48.15 -29.89
CA ALA A 80 62.10 47.42 -31.13
C ALA A 80 61.89 45.91 -30.88
N ALA A 81 62.64 45.32 -29.95
CA ALA A 81 62.46 43.93 -29.53
C ALA A 81 61.11 43.73 -28.84
N ASP A 82 60.74 44.59 -27.89
CA ASP A 82 59.45 44.56 -27.20
C ASP A 82 58.28 44.65 -28.17
N ARG A 83 58.36 45.54 -29.16
CA ARG A 83 57.35 45.68 -30.22
C ARG A 83 57.18 44.38 -31.01
N THR A 84 58.28 43.68 -31.28
CA THR A 84 58.25 42.38 -31.98
C THR A 84 57.56 41.32 -31.12
N HIS A 85 57.89 41.26 -29.82
CA HIS A 85 57.27 40.33 -28.88
C HIS A 85 55.76 40.58 -28.72
N VAL A 86 55.34 41.85 -28.58
CA VAL A 86 53.92 42.23 -28.49
C VAL A 86 53.16 41.81 -29.76
N ASN A 87 53.75 41.96 -30.94
CA ASN A 87 53.14 41.52 -32.19
C ASN A 87 52.97 39.99 -32.26
N GLN A 88 53.96 39.23 -31.78
CA GLN A 88 53.86 37.76 -31.69
C GLN A 88 52.76 37.33 -30.72
N GLN A 89 52.70 37.93 -29.53
CA GLN A 89 51.66 37.66 -28.54
C GLN A 89 50.27 37.98 -29.08
N LYS A 90 50.13 39.11 -29.80
CA LYS A 90 48.88 39.48 -30.47
C LYS A 90 48.43 38.38 -31.45
N GLY A 91 49.34 37.86 -32.27
CA GLY A 91 49.03 36.76 -33.19
C GLY A 91 48.56 35.49 -32.47
N LEU A 92 49.20 35.13 -31.36
CA LEU A 92 48.77 33.97 -30.54
C LEU A 92 47.37 34.17 -29.94
N VAL A 93 47.06 35.39 -29.47
CA VAL A 93 45.73 35.73 -28.96
C VAL A 93 44.67 35.64 -30.06
N ASP A 94 44.98 36.13 -31.26
CA ASP A 94 44.06 36.06 -32.40
C ASP A 94 43.78 34.59 -32.79
N THR A 95 44.81 33.73 -32.85
CA THR A 95 44.63 32.27 -33.08
C THR A 95 43.81 31.60 -31.98
N ALA A 96 44.05 31.94 -30.72
CA ALA A 96 43.27 31.39 -29.61
C ALA A 96 41.80 31.82 -29.67
N ALA A 97 41.52 33.06 -30.10
CA ALA A 97 40.16 33.57 -30.27
C ALA A 97 39.42 32.82 -31.39
N GLU A 98 40.08 32.51 -32.49
CA GLU A 98 39.52 31.69 -33.59
C GLU A 98 39.21 30.25 -33.14
N GLN A 99 40.11 29.64 -32.34
CA GLN A 99 39.85 28.32 -31.77
C GLN A 99 38.63 28.33 -30.84
N VAL A 100 38.53 29.32 -29.94
CA VAL A 100 37.37 29.48 -29.04
C VAL A 100 36.08 29.69 -29.83
N ALA A 101 36.12 30.41 -30.96
CA ALA A 101 34.96 30.57 -31.83
C ALA A 101 34.51 29.23 -32.44
N THR A 102 35.47 28.41 -32.88
CA THR A 102 35.21 27.06 -33.40
C THR A 102 34.63 26.16 -32.32
N ASP A 103 35.22 26.13 -31.12
CA ASP A 103 34.74 25.32 -30.00
C ASP A 103 33.31 25.71 -29.60
N LYS A 104 32.96 27.00 -29.62
CA LYS A 104 31.59 27.47 -29.36
C LYS A 104 30.60 26.95 -30.40
N GLN A 105 30.98 26.86 -31.67
CA GLN A 105 30.12 26.29 -32.71
C GLN A 105 29.92 24.79 -32.51
N THR A 106 30.97 24.05 -32.16
CA THR A 106 30.89 22.63 -31.82
C THR A 106 29.96 22.39 -30.63
N VAL A 107 30.13 23.13 -29.54
CA VAL A 107 29.27 23.02 -28.34
C VAL A 107 27.79 23.34 -28.67
N ALA A 108 27.52 24.29 -29.57
CA ALA A 108 26.16 24.59 -30.01
C ALA A 108 25.54 23.44 -30.83
N ALA A 109 26.34 22.79 -31.70
CA ALA A 109 25.93 21.61 -32.44
C ALA A 109 25.65 20.43 -31.50
N ASP A 110 26.54 20.15 -30.55
CA ASP A 110 26.37 19.09 -29.55
C ASP A 110 25.11 19.30 -28.72
N ARG A 111 24.84 20.54 -28.28
CA ARG A 111 23.61 20.88 -27.54
C ARG A 111 22.36 20.60 -28.38
N THR A 112 22.40 20.88 -29.68
CA THR A 112 21.29 20.59 -30.59
C THR A 112 21.07 19.08 -30.72
N HIS A 113 22.15 18.30 -30.88
CA HIS A 113 22.09 16.84 -30.95
C HIS A 113 21.55 16.22 -29.66
N VAL A 114 22.02 16.67 -28.48
CA VAL A 114 21.53 16.21 -27.17
C VAL A 114 20.03 16.49 -27.02
N ASN A 115 19.56 17.66 -27.45
CA ASN A 115 18.13 17.98 -27.40
C ASN A 115 17.29 17.09 -28.31
N GLN A 116 17.79 16.74 -29.51
CA GLN A 116 17.12 15.80 -30.41
C GLN A 116 17.06 14.40 -29.81
N GLN A 117 18.18 13.90 -29.27
CA GLN A 117 18.23 12.61 -28.59
C GLN A 117 17.30 12.56 -27.39
N LYS A 118 17.23 13.63 -26.60
CA LYS A 118 16.27 13.74 -25.50
C LYS A 118 14.82 13.58 -25.99
N GLY A 119 14.45 14.24 -27.10
CA GLY A 119 13.12 14.08 -27.69
C GLY A 119 12.81 12.65 -28.13
N LEU A 120 13.80 11.93 -28.70
CA LEU A 120 13.64 10.51 -29.05
C LEU A 120 13.45 9.62 -27.82
N VAL A 121 14.20 9.87 -26.74
CA VAL A 121 14.06 9.14 -25.47
C VAL A 121 12.71 9.40 -24.82
N ASP A 122 12.25 10.65 -24.80
CA ASP A 122 10.95 11.02 -24.25
C ASP A 122 9.82 10.31 -25.03
N GLY A 123 9.87 10.31 -26.37
CA GLY A 123 8.90 9.59 -27.20
C GLY A 123 8.92 8.07 -27.02
N ALA A 124 10.11 7.47 -26.86
CA ALA A 124 10.23 6.04 -26.54
C ALA A 124 9.65 5.69 -25.17
N ALA A 125 9.81 6.58 -24.17
CA ALA A 125 9.23 6.40 -22.85
C ALA A 125 7.69 6.45 -22.87
N GLU A 126 7.10 7.35 -23.67
CA GLU A 126 5.64 7.41 -23.90
C GLU A 126 5.11 6.13 -24.56
N GLN A 127 5.83 5.59 -25.55
CA GLN A 127 5.48 4.33 -26.20
C GLN A 127 5.51 3.16 -25.19
N VAL A 128 6.56 3.07 -24.38
CA VAL A 128 6.67 2.03 -23.34
C VAL A 128 5.53 2.13 -22.31
N ALA A 129 5.10 3.34 -21.97
CA ALA A 129 3.95 3.53 -21.08
C ALA A 129 2.64 3.01 -21.71
N THR A 130 2.45 3.26 -23.02
CA THR A 130 1.31 2.74 -23.78
C THR A 130 1.32 1.21 -23.86
N ASP A 131 2.48 0.62 -24.17
CA ASP A 131 2.63 -0.84 -24.26
C ASP A 131 2.38 -1.52 -22.91
N ARG A 132 2.84 -0.89 -21.80
CA ARG A 132 2.55 -1.39 -20.44
C ARG A 132 1.07 -1.38 -20.12
N GLN A 133 0.33 -0.36 -20.55
CA GLN A 133 -1.12 -0.32 -20.35
C GLN A 133 -1.80 -1.43 -21.16
N ALA A 134 -1.41 -1.64 -22.42
CA ALA A 134 -1.94 -2.71 -23.26
C ALA A 134 -1.71 -4.11 -22.63
N VAL A 135 -0.50 -4.36 -22.10
CA VAL A 135 -0.21 -5.63 -21.40
C VAL A 135 -1.05 -5.80 -20.13
N ALA A 136 -1.35 -4.72 -19.39
CA ALA A 136 -2.20 -4.78 -18.22
C ALA A 136 -3.67 -5.11 -18.58
N ASP A 137 -4.14 -4.54 -19.70
CA ASP A 137 -5.48 -4.81 -20.24
C ASP A 137 -5.58 -6.27 -20.71
N ASP A 138 -4.58 -6.76 -21.45
CA ASP A 138 -4.49 -8.15 -21.89
C ASP A 138 -4.49 -9.13 -20.71
N ARG A 139 -3.75 -8.81 -19.64
CA ARG A 139 -3.74 -9.63 -18.42
C ARG A 139 -5.11 -9.70 -17.77
N THR A 140 -5.81 -8.57 -17.69
CA THR A 140 -7.18 -8.51 -17.16
C THR A 140 -8.13 -9.36 -17.98
N HIS A 141 -8.01 -9.32 -19.31
CA HIS A 141 -8.81 -10.14 -20.21
C HIS A 141 -8.51 -11.65 -20.04
N VAL A 142 -7.24 -12.04 -19.90
CA VAL A 142 -6.85 -13.43 -19.62
C VAL A 142 -7.42 -13.92 -18.28
N ASP A 143 -7.37 -13.09 -17.24
CA ASP A 143 -7.92 -13.43 -15.92
C ASP A 143 -9.45 -13.62 -15.99
N GLN A 144 -10.16 -12.78 -16.75
CA GLN A 144 -11.60 -12.94 -17.02
C GLN A 144 -11.92 -14.24 -17.77
N GLN A 145 -11.17 -14.53 -18.84
CA GLN A 145 -11.33 -15.77 -19.60
C GLN A 145 -11.06 -17.00 -18.74
N LYS A 146 -10.05 -16.93 -17.87
CA LYS A 146 -9.76 -18.00 -16.91
C LYS A 146 -10.95 -18.25 -15.98
N GLY A 147 -11.56 -17.19 -15.44
CA GLY A 147 -12.78 -17.31 -14.63
C GLY A 147 -13.91 -18.01 -15.37
N LEU A 148 -14.19 -17.62 -16.63
CA LEU A 148 -15.21 -18.27 -17.45
C LEU A 148 -14.94 -19.75 -17.72
N VAL A 149 -13.66 -20.13 -17.88
CA VAL A 149 -13.27 -21.54 -18.04
C VAL A 149 -13.45 -22.32 -16.75
N ASP A 150 -13.10 -21.74 -15.61
CA ASP A 150 -13.26 -22.36 -14.30
C ASP A 150 -14.77 -22.58 -13.99
N ASP A 151 -15.63 -21.59 -14.27
CA ASP A 151 -17.10 -21.71 -14.16
C ASP A 151 -17.66 -22.81 -15.08
N ALA A 152 -17.20 -22.86 -16.33
CA ALA A 152 -17.61 -23.89 -17.29
C ALA A 152 -17.19 -25.29 -16.84
N ALA A 153 -15.99 -25.42 -16.24
CA ALA A 153 -15.51 -26.68 -15.69
C ALA A 153 -16.35 -27.15 -14.50
N GLU A 154 -16.77 -26.23 -13.61
CA GLU A 154 -17.70 -26.53 -12.52
C GLU A 154 -19.05 -27.00 -13.05
N GLN A 155 -19.62 -26.32 -14.05
CA GLN A 155 -20.87 -26.74 -14.67
C GLN A 155 -20.77 -28.14 -15.29
N VAL A 156 -19.67 -28.45 -15.99
CA VAL A 156 -19.43 -29.80 -16.54
C VAL A 156 -19.36 -30.86 -15.43
N ALA A 157 -18.81 -30.53 -14.26
CA ALA A 157 -18.79 -31.45 -13.12
C ALA A 157 -20.20 -31.72 -12.58
N ILE A 158 -21.04 -30.68 -12.47
CA ILE A 158 -22.45 -30.80 -12.08
C ILE A 158 -23.20 -31.67 -13.10
N ASP A 159 -23.05 -31.40 -14.39
CA ASP A 159 -23.73 -32.15 -15.45
C ASP A 159 -23.31 -33.63 -15.45
N ARG A 160 -22.04 -33.93 -15.19
CA ARG A 160 -21.56 -35.32 -15.04
C ARG A 160 -22.18 -36.02 -13.85
N GLN A 161 -22.37 -35.33 -12.72
CA GLN A 161 -23.05 -35.91 -11.56
C GLN A 161 -24.51 -36.19 -11.87
N ALA A 162 -25.20 -35.26 -12.52
CA ALA A 162 -26.59 -35.45 -12.95
C ALA A 162 -26.75 -36.67 -13.88
N VAL A 163 -25.85 -36.84 -14.86
CA VAL A 163 -25.85 -38.02 -15.74
C VAL A 163 -25.58 -39.32 -14.96
N ALA A 164 -24.72 -39.27 -13.93
CA ALA A 164 -24.46 -40.44 -13.09
C ALA A 164 -25.70 -40.83 -12.27
N ASP A 165 -26.43 -39.84 -11.73
CA ASP A 165 -27.66 -40.04 -10.98
C ASP A 165 -28.80 -40.57 -11.87
N ASP A 166 -28.96 -40.00 -13.07
CA ASP A 166 -29.93 -40.48 -14.07
C ASP A 166 -29.66 -41.93 -14.47
N ARG A 167 -28.38 -42.31 -14.63
CA ARG A 167 -28.00 -43.70 -14.91
C ARG A 167 -28.38 -44.62 -13.76
N LEU A 168 -28.10 -44.23 -12.52
CA LEU A 168 -28.47 -45.02 -11.34
C LEU A 168 -29.99 -45.18 -11.23
N ALA A 169 -30.76 -44.12 -11.48
CA ALA A 169 -32.22 -44.16 -11.50
C ALA A 169 -32.74 -45.12 -12.60
N SER A 170 -32.11 -45.11 -13.78
CA SER A 170 -32.44 -46.03 -14.85
C SER A 170 -32.14 -47.49 -14.50
N GLU A 171 -30.99 -47.77 -13.86
CA GLU A 171 -30.64 -49.10 -13.36
C GLU A 171 -31.63 -49.60 -12.30
N GLN A 172 -32.04 -48.74 -11.36
CA GLN A 172 -33.06 -49.06 -10.35
C GLN A 172 -34.42 -49.35 -10.98
N ALA A 173 -34.84 -48.54 -11.96
CA ALA A 173 -36.10 -48.76 -12.68
C ALA A 173 -36.09 -50.07 -13.48
N ALA A 174 -34.95 -50.43 -14.09
CA ALA A 174 -34.76 -51.71 -14.75
C ALA A 174 -34.84 -52.89 -13.76
N GLY A 175 -34.21 -52.76 -12.58
CA GLY A 175 -34.31 -53.74 -11.51
C GLY A 175 -35.75 -53.95 -11.03
N ALA A 176 -36.47 -52.87 -10.71
CA ALA A 176 -37.87 -52.93 -10.32
C ALA A 176 -38.78 -53.55 -11.39
N SER A 177 -38.48 -53.31 -12.68
CA SER A 177 -39.20 -53.93 -13.79
C SER A 177 -38.94 -55.45 -13.87
N SER A 178 -37.71 -55.89 -13.58
CA SER A 178 -37.36 -57.31 -13.49
C SER A 178 -38.09 -57.98 -12.33
N ASP A 179 -38.05 -57.38 -11.14
CA ASP A 179 -38.74 -57.91 -9.95
C ASP A 179 -40.26 -58.02 -10.19
N ALA A 180 -40.85 -57.02 -10.85
CA ALA A 180 -42.27 -57.06 -11.23
C ALA A 180 -42.57 -58.18 -12.24
N ALA A 181 -41.66 -58.44 -13.18
CA ALA A 181 -41.80 -59.55 -14.12
C ALA A 181 -41.72 -60.91 -13.40
N ASP A 182 -40.77 -61.08 -12.47
CA ASP A 182 -40.62 -62.29 -11.65
C ASP A 182 -41.86 -62.50 -10.77
N ALA A 183 -42.37 -61.46 -10.13
CA ALA A 183 -43.61 -61.52 -9.35
C ALA A 183 -44.82 -61.92 -10.22
N SER A 184 -44.89 -61.44 -11.47
CA SER A 184 -45.93 -61.83 -12.43
C SER A 184 -45.83 -63.30 -12.84
N ILE A 185 -44.61 -63.81 -13.06
CA ILE A 185 -44.36 -65.23 -13.33
C ILE A 185 -44.79 -66.08 -12.14
N GLU A 186 -44.43 -65.69 -10.93
CA GLU A 186 -44.81 -66.40 -9.71
C GLU A 186 -46.32 -66.41 -9.51
N ALA A 187 -47.00 -65.26 -9.69
CA ALA A 187 -48.45 -65.18 -9.62
C ALA A 187 -49.14 -66.08 -10.66
N ARG A 188 -48.58 -66.17 -11.89
CA ARG A 188 -49.07 -67.10 -12.91
C ARG A 188 -48.92 -68.56 -12.45
N ASN A 189 -47.75 -68.95 -11.94
CA ASN A 189 -47.50 -70.31 -11.46
C ASN A 189 -48.45 -70.69 -10.31
N GLN A 190 -48.70 -69.76 -9.37
CA GLN A 190 -49.68 -69.95 -8.30
C GLN A 190 -51.10 -70.12 -8.84
N SER A 191 -51.48 -69.34 -9.86
CA SER A 191 -52.77 -69.51 -10.53
C SER A 191 -52.88 -70.87 -11.23
N GLU A 192 -51.82 -71.36 -11.87
CA GLU A 192 -51.79 -72.69 -12.49
C GLU A 192 -51.93 -73.80 -11.44
N ALA A 193 -51.29 -73.66 -10.28
CA ALA A 193 -51.44 -74.59 -9.15
C ALA A 193 -52.88 -74.64 -8.63
N LEU A 194 -53.52 -73.47 -8.46
CA LEU A 194 -54.93 -73.37 -8.08
C LEU A 194 -55.87 -74.03 -9.10
N TYR A 195 -55.57 -73.91 -10.40
CA TYR A 195 -56.31 -74.63 -11.44
C TYR A 195 -56.13 -76.15 -11.33
N GLY A 196 -54.93 -76.62 -10.98
CA GLY A 196 -54.65 -78.02 -10.67
C GLY A 196 -55.48 -78.52 -9.48
N ASP A 197 -55.54 -77.75 -8.39
CA ASP A 197 -56.38 -78.05 -7.23
C ASP A 197 -57.86 -78.06 -7.57
N LEU A 198 -58.33 -77.13 -8.42
CA LEU A 198 -59.72 -77.10 -8.89
C LEU A 198 -60.08 -78.37 -9.66
N ASN A 199 -59.18 -78.84 -10.53
CA ASN A 199 -59.35 -80.11 -11.23
C ASN A 199 -59.38 -81.30 -10.25
N ALA A 200 -58.55 -81.27 -9.19
CA ALA A 200 -58.60 -82.27 -8.12
C ALA A 200 -59.92 -82.24 -7.35
N VAL A 201 -60.47 -81.06 -7.07
CA VAL A 201 -61.81 -80.90 -6.47
C VAL A 201 -62.90 -81.44 -7.40
N GLU A 202 -62.80 -81.22 -8.70
CA GLU A 202 -63.76 -81.74 -9.69
C GLU A 202 -63.70 -83.27 -9.81
N ILE A 203 -62.50 -83.85 -9.74
CA ILE A 203 -62.29 -85.30 -9.61
C ILE A 203 -62.92 -85.81 -8.31
N ALA A 204 -62.61 -85.20 -7.16
CA ALA A 204 -63.16 -85.61 -5.86
C ALA A 204 -64.69 -85.48 -5.83
N LYS A 205 -65.26 -84.45 -6.47
CA LYS A 205 -66.71 -84.30 -6.65
C LYS A 205 -67.28 -85.44 -7.49
N THR A 206 -66.62 -85.81 -8.58
CA THR A 206 -67.02 -86.94 -9.45
C THR A 206 -66.97 -88.26 -8.68
N GLU A 207 -65.91 -88.51 -7.92
CA GLU A 207 -65.77 -89.69 -7.05
C GLU A 207 -66.85 -89.71 -5.96
N ALA A 208 -67.15 -88.57 -5.34
CA ALA A 208 -68.23 -88.45 -4.36
C ALA A 208 -69.61 -88.71 -4.98
N GLN A 209 -69.85 -88.26 -6.21
CA GLN A 209 -71.07 -88.58 -6.96
C GLN A 209 -71.17 -90.07 -7.30
N GLN A 210 -70.06 -90.70 -7.70
CA GLN A 210 -70.01 -92.15 -7.92
C GLN A 210 -70.27 -92.92 -6.62
N ALA A 211 -69.68 -92.50 -5.50
CA ALA A 211 -69.94 -93.07 -4.19
C ALA A 211 -71.40 -92.90 -3.76
N ALA A 212 -72.01 -91.74 -4.04
CA ALA A 212 -73.43 -91.50 -3.76
C ALA A 212 -74.35 -92.38 -4.63
N THR A 213 -74.04 -92.57 -5.91
CA THR A 213 -74.76 -93.51 -6.80
C THR A 213 -74.63 -94.93 -6.30
N LYS A 214 -73.41 -95.36 -5.93
CA LYS A 214 -73.16 -96.69 -5.36
C LYS A 214 -73.91 -96.89 -4.04
N ALA A 215 -73.94 -95.88 -3.17
CA ALA A 215 -74.73 -95.92 -1.94
C ALA A 215 -76.24 -95.97 -2.22
N ALA A 216 -76.72 -95.32 -3.28
CA ALA A 216 -78.10 -95.41 -3.73
C ALA A 216 -78.44 -96.79 -4.33
N GLU A 217 -77.51 -97.42 -5.04
CA GLU A 217 -77.63 -98.80 -5.51
C GLU A 217 -77.64 -99.79 -4.35
N GLU A 218 -76.74 -99.63 -3.38
CA GLU A 218 -76.70 -100.42 -2.13
C GLU A 218 -77.99 -100.20 -1.32
N ARG A 219 -78.55 -98.99 -1.31
CA ARG A 219 -79.88 -98.71 -0.75
C ARG A 219 -80.98 -99.43 -1.51
N GLY A 220 -80.94 -99.45 -2.85
CA GLY A 220 -81.89 -100.20 -3.68
C GLY A 220 -81.81 -101.71 -3.46
N LEU A 221 -80.61 -102.25 -3.26
CA LEU A 221 -80.37 -103.64 -2.85
C LEU A 221 -80.90 -103.90 -1.43
N ALA A 222 -80.71 -102.97 -0.51
CA ALA A 222 -81.26 -103.04 0.85
C ALA A 222 -82.79 -102.93 0.85
N GLU A 223 -83.40 -102.14 -0.03
CA GLU A 223 -84.85 -102.08 -0.23
C GLU A 223 -85.39 -103.35 -0.88
N THR A 224 -84.64 -103.97 -1.79
CA THR A 224 -84.96 -105.29 -2.35
C THR A 224 -84.86 -106.38 -1.27
N ALA A 225 -83.83 -106.32 -0.42
CA ALA A 225 -83.69 -107.21 0.74
C ALA A 225 -84.80 -106.97 1.77
N ARG A 226 -85.21 -105.71 1.97
CA ARG A 226 -86.37 -105.36 2.81
C ARG A 226 -87.67 -105.88 2.20
N GLY A 227 -87.88 -105.76 0.89
CA GLY A 227 -89.03 -106.36 0.21
C GLY A 227 -89.05 -107.90 0.30
N GLY A 228 -87.87 -108.53 0.28
CA GLY A 228 -87.71 -109.96 0.58
C GLY A 228 -88.04 -110.29 2.03
N ALA A 229 -87.64 -109.44 2.98
CA ALA A 229 -87.97 -109.58 4.40
C ALA A 229 -89.45 -109.32 4.70
N GLU A 230 -90.08 -108.36 4.01
CA GLU A 230 -91.52 -108.08 4.07
C GLU A 230 -92.34 -109.23 3.45
N GLY A 231 -91.83 -109.86 2.38
CA GLY A 231 -92.41 -111.11 1.83
C GLY A 231 -92.27 -112.31 2.78
N ALA A 232 -91.14 -112.42 3.48
CA ALA A 232 -90.93 -113.43 4.52
C ALA A 232 -91.78 -113.17 5.77
N GLN A 233 -92.02 -111.89 6.10
CA GLN A 233 -92.89 -111.46 7.19
C GLN A 233 -94.37 -111.70 6.86
N ALA A 234 -94.83 -111.42 5.64
CA ALA A 234 -96.18 -111.76 5.21
C ALA A 234 -96.44 -113.28 5.23
N ALA A 235 -95.45 -114.09 4.86
CA ALA A 235 -95.51 -115.55 4.98
C ALA A 235 -95.52 -116.01 6.45
N SER A 236 -94.82 -115.30 7.34
CA SER A 236 -94.81 -115.54 8.79
C SER A 236 -96.12 -115.11 9.47
N GLU A 237 -96.74 -113.99 9.05
CA GLU A 237 -98.02 -113.49 9.56
C GLU A 237 -99.20 -114.37 9.12
N GLN A 238 -99.11 -115.00 7.94
CA GLN A 238 -100.07 -116.00 7.49
C GLN A 238 -99.94 -117.34 8.26
N ALA A 239 -98.72 -117.70 8.68
CA ALA A 239 -98.47 -118.84 9.58
C ALA A 239 -98.85 -118.53 11.05
N ALA A 240 -98.66 -117.28 11.49
CA ALA A 240 -98.99 -116.81 12.84
C ALA A 240 -100.52 -116.68 13.04
N SER A 241 -101.27 -116.28 12.02
CA SER A 241 -102.75 -116.24 12.06
C SER A 241 -103.37 -117.64 12.28
N ALA A 242 -102.73 -118.69 11.75
CA ALA A 242 -103.14 -120.08 11.97
C ALA A 242 -102.76 -120.61 13.37
N SER A 243 -101.70 -120.08 13.98
CA SER A 243 -101.22 -120.44 15.32
C SER A 243 -101.94 -119.66 16.45
N GLN A 244 -102.37 -118.42 16.17
CA GLN A 244 -103.04 -117.55 17.12
C GLN A 244 -104.51 -117.94 17.39
N GLN A 245 -105.16 -118.64 16.45
CA GLN A 245 -106.46 -119.29 16.69
C GLN A 245 -106.34 -120.53 17.63
N ALA A 246 -105.15 -121.14 17.73
CA ALA A 246 -104.87 -122.26 18.63
C ALA A 246 -104.34 -121.81 20.00
N ALA A 247 -103.66 -120.66 20.08
CA ALA A 247 -103.09 -120.13 21.32
C ALA A 247 -104.07 -119.29 22.18
N ASN A 248 -105.04 -118.59 21.56
CA ASN A 248 -106.00 -117.73 22.27
C ASN A 248 -107.02 -118.49 23.16
N THR A 249 -107.05 -119.82 23.10
CA THR A 249 -107.94 -120.65 23.92
C THR A 249 -107.25 -121.22 25.17
N ALA A 250 -105.92 -121.22 25.22
CA ALA A 250 -105.20 -122.05 26.19
C ALA A 250 -104.56 -121.30 27.37
N ILE A 251 -104.09 -120.07 27.20
CA ILE A 251 -103.31 -119.41 28.27
C ILE A 251 -103.72 -117.92 28.30
N SER A 252 -104.90 -117.63 28.84
CA SER A 252 -105.18 -117.52 30.29
C SER A 252 -104.86 -116.11 30.77
N GLU A 253 -105.71 -115.47 31.56
CA GLU A 253 -105.83 -115.83 32.99
C GLU A 253 -104.45 -115.93 33.69
N HIS A 254 -103.47 -115.14 33.25
CA HIS A 254 -102.17 -114.99 33.91
C HIS A 254 -101.62 -113.58 33.64
N VAL A 255 -102.28 -112.52 34.12
CA VAL A 255 -102.02 -111.95 35.45
C VAL A 255 -100.56 -111.52 35.59
N ASP A 256 -100.39 -110.21 35.42
CA ASP A 256 -99.61 -109.30 36.26
C ASP A 256 -98.11 -109.56 36.49
N GLY A 257 -97.31 -108.61 35.99
CA GLY A 257 -95.90 -108.46 36.31
C GLY A 257 -95.33 -107.15 35.74
N GLU A 258 -95.33 -106.10 36.57
CA GLU A 258 -94.71 -104.78 36.36
C GLU A 258 -93.17 -104.80 36.55
N ASP A 259 -92.49 -103.96 35.74
CA ASP A 259 -91.35 -103.03 36.06
C ASP A 259 -89.97 -103.64 36.47
N PRO A 260 -88.84 -102.89 36.63
CA PRO A 260 -88.33 -101.60 36.06
C PRO A 260 -86.87 -101.63 35.57
N HIS A 261 -86.45 -100.54 34.90
CA HIS A 261 -85.19 -99.74 35.07
C HIS A 261 -84.76 -99.16 33.71
N SER A 262 -84.90 -97.87 33.37
CA SER A 262 -84.38 -96.62 33.98
C SER A 262 -82.86 -96.59 34.11
N GLN A 263 -82.16 -95.62 33.46
CA GLN A 263 -81.36 -94.59 34.14
C GLN A 263 -80.50 -93.69 33.22
N TYR A 264 -80.80 -92.38 33.29
CA TYR A 264 -79.94 -91.18 33.18
C TYR A 264 -79.25 -90.80 31.85
N ALA A 265 -78.99 -89.53 31.51
CA ALA A 265 -79.56 -88.21 31.78
C ALA A 265 -78.58 -87.17 31.17
N LYS A 266 -79.14 -86.11 30.55
CA LYS A 266 -78.61 -84.73 30.42
C LYS A 266 -77.24 -84.49 29.77
N ARG A 267 -77.19 -83.57 28.79
CA ARG A 267 -77.08 -82.11 29.06
C ARG A 267 -76.96 -81.32 27.74
N ASP A 268 -77.94 -80.45 27.52
CA ASP A 268 -77.98 -79.47 26.43
C ASP A 268 -76.88 -78.39 26.54
N GLU A 269 -76.38 -78.01 25.35
CA GLU A 269 -76.23 -76.65 24.80
C GLU A 269 -75.35 -75.53 25.44
N LEU A 270 -74.69 -74.81 24.51
CA LEU A 270 -74.32 -73.39 24.45
C LEU A 270 -73.01 -72.88 25.12
N SER A 271 -71.98 -72.64 24.28
CA SER A 271 -71.32 -71.30 24.18
C SER A 271 -70.40 -71.13 22.94
N ALA A 272 -70.83 -70.25 22.04
CA ALA A 272 -70.08 -69.20 21.32
C ALA A 272 -68.84 -69.49 20.43
N ALA A 273 -69.05 -69.36 19.11
CA ALA A 273 -68.41 -68.46 18.12
C ALA A 273 -66.90 -68.07 18.17
N ALA A 274 -66.20 -68.49 17.10
CA ALA A 274 -65.40 -67.71 16.13
C ALA A 274 -64.04 -67.02 16.48
N GLY A 275 -63.01 -67.39 15.70
CA GLY A 275 -61.83 -66.58 15.29
C GLY A 275 -60.50 -66.93 15.97
N ARG A 276 -59.58 -67.72 15.38
CA ARG A 276 -58.45 -67.31 14.47
C ARG A 276 -57.86 -65.93 14.81
N GLY A 277 -56.57 -65.69 15.02
CA GLY A 277 -55.34 -66.49 14.98
C GLY A 277 -54.10 -65.54 14.94
N VAL A 278 -52.92 -66.09 15.26
CA VAL A 278 -51.55 -65.75 14.75
C VAL A 278 -50.90 -64.41 15.22
N VAL A 279 -49.94 -64.40 16.17
CA VAL A 279 -48.44 -64.28 16.06
C VAL A 279 -47.95 -63.24 15.02
N GLY A 280 -47.00 -62.31 15.18
CA GLY A 280 -45.93 -61.99 16.14
C GLY A 280 -44.71 -61.45 15.34
N GLY A 281 -44.12 -60.32 15.74
CA GLY A 281 -42.71 -59.94 15.47
C GLY A 281 -42.39 -58.96 14.32
N GLU A 282 -41.72 -57.83 14.66
CA GLU A 282 -40.77 -57.00 13.87
C GLU A 282 -39.96 -56.17 14.91
N GLY A 283 -38.68 -55.76 14.80
CA GLY A 283 -37.72 -55.72 13.70
C GLY A 283 -37.13 -54.31 13.49
N SER A 284 -35.96 -54.01 14.08
CA SER A 284 -34.82 -53.19 13.57
C SER A 284 -34.84 -51.65 13.34
N LEU A 285 -33.71 -51.04 13.78
CA LEU A 285 -32.86 -49.98 13.18
C LEU A 285 -32.91 -48.49 13.65
N MET A 286 -31.78 -48.11 14.29
CA MET A 286 -30.94 -46.88 14.25
C MET A 286 -31.50 -45.49 13.92
N VAL A 287 -31.06 -44.50 14.72
CA VAL A 287 -30.72 -43.14 14.26
C VAL A 287 -29.38 -42.66 14.82
N GLU A 288 -28.72 -41.89 13.98
CA GLU A 288 -27.36 -41.40 13.84
C GLU A 288 -27.19 -39.93 14.30
N GLY A 289 -26.00 -39.53 14.79
CA GLY A 289 -25.45 -38.14 14.78
C GLY A 289 -25.99 -37.12 15.80
N PHE A 290 -25.30 -36.08 16.29
CA PHE A 290 -23.97 -35.51 16.07
C PHE A 290 -23.66 -34.49 17.21
N ARG A 291 -22.43 -34.58 17.76
CA ARG A 291 -21.48 -33.52 18.21
C ARG A 291 -22.01 -32.19 18.79
N GLY A 292 -21.79 -32.02 20.09
CA GLY A 292 -21.81 -30.70 20.75
C GLY A 292 -20.49 -29.94 20.58
N LEU A 293 -20.52 -28.84 19.82
CA LEU A 293 -19.66 -27.68 20.03
C LEU A 293 -20.31 -26.81 21.11
N GLY A 294 -19.50 -26.35 22.07
CA GLY A 294 -19.94 -25.81 23.35
C GLY A 294 -21.02 -24.73 23.28
N THR A 295 -22.14 -25.01 23.95
CA THR A 295 -23.10 -24.02 24.42
C THR A 295 -22.56 -23.35 25.68
N GLY A 296 -21.95 -22.19 25.49
CA GLY A 296 -21.52 -21.28 26.56
C GLY A 296 -22.20 -19.92 26.48
N ALA A 297 -23.52 -19.90 26.29
CA ALA A 297 -24.33 -18.71 26.49
C ALA A 297 -24.42 -18.43 28.00
N GLY A 298 -23.46 -17.66 28.54
CA GLY A 298 -23.50 -17.25 29.93
C GLY A 298 -22.18 -16.73 30.48
N LYS A 299 -21.91 -15.44 30.22
CA LYS A 299 -21.22 -14.45 31.06
C LYS A 299 -20.40 -13.49 30.21
N SER A 300 -20.97 -12.30 30.02
CA SER A 300 -20.23 -11.06 29.85
C SER A 300 -19.34 -10.83 31.08
N ASN A 301 -18.14 -11.41 31.09
CA ASN A 301 -17.11 -11.02 32.06
C ASN A 301 -16.52 -9.68 31.59
N ALA A 302 -17.27 -8.60 31.77
CA ALA A 302 -16.68 -7.27 31.73
C ALA A 302 -15.78 -7.16 32.96
N PHE A 303 -14.47 -7.27 32.77
CA PHE A 303 -13.50 -6.98 33.82
C PHE A 303 -13.40 -5.46 33.98
N PHE A 304 -13.40 -4.98 35.22
CA PHE A 304 -13.37 -3.56 35.59
C PHE A 304 -12.21 -3.29 36.53
N GLY A 305 -11.48 -2.19 36.34
CA GLY A 305 -10.42 -1.79 37.26
C GLY A 305 -9.20 -2.71 37.26
N VAL A 306 -8.94 -3.40 36.14
CA VAL A 306 -7.88 -4.41 36.04
C VAL A 306 -6.68 -3.88 35.26
N SER A 307 -5.48 -4.33 35.63
CA SER A 307 -4.30 -4.19 34.78
C SER A 307 -4.38 -5.19 33.64
N LEU A 308 -4.15 -4.75 32.41
CA LEU A 308 -4.11 -5.67 31.27
C LEU A 308 -2.97 -6.69 31.38
N ASN A 309 -1.94 -6.44 32.19
CA ASN A 309 -0.80 -7.35 32.37
C ASN A 309 -1.20 -8.69 33.01
N ILE A 310 -2.36 -8.77 33.68
CA ILE A 310 -2.81 -10.01 34.35
C ILE A 310 -3.32 -11.07 33.37
N PHE A 311 -3.62 -10.71 32.11
CA PHE A 311 -4.17 -11.63 31.13
C PHE A 311 -3.05 -12.40 30.43
N THR A 312 -2.64 -13.54 30.99
CA THR A 312 -1.52 -14.35 30.48
C THR A 312 -1.94 -15.66 29.82
N ILE A 313 -3.25 -15.97 29.83
CA ILE A 313 -3.82 -17.21 29.29
C ILE A 313 -4.40 -16.91 27.90
N SER A 314 -4.18 -17.82 26.94
CA SER A 314 -4.75 -17.68 25.59
C SER A 314 -6.27 -17.57 25.63
N GLY A 315 -6.82 -16.56 24.96
CA GLY A 315 -8.27 -16.33 24.90
C GLY A 315 -8.65 -14.95 24.42
N THR A 316 -9.95 -14.72 24.27
CA THR A 316 -10.51 -13.40 23.94
C THR A 316 -11.24 -12.84 25.16
N TYR A 317 -10.90 -11.61 25.54
CA TYR A 317 -11.39 -10.92 26.72
C TYR A 317 -12.08 -9.61 26.32
N PHE A 318 -13.22 -9.34 26.92
CA PHE A 318 -13.90 -8.04 26.81
C PHE A 318 -13.74 -7.28 28.12
N ILE A 319 -13.00 -6.19 28.09
CA ILE A 319 -12.66 -5.39 29.26
C ILE A 319 -13.47 -4.09 29.17
N GLY A 320 -14.15 -3.71 30.26
CA GLY A 320 -15.07 -2.59 30.28
C GLY A 320 -14.88 -1.65 31.46
N GLY A 321 -15.55 -0.50 31.39
CA GLY A 321 -15.61 0.52 32.44
C GLY A 321 -14.31 1.25 32.75
N THR A 322 -14.22 1.83 33.95
CA THR A 322 -13.17 2.78 34.35
C THR A 322 -12.16 2.15 35.31
N GLY A 323 -10.94 2.68 35.35
CA GLY A 323 -9.87 2.27 36.27
C GLY A 323 -8.96 1.17 35.75
N ASN A 324 -9.05 0.80 34.47
CA ASN A 324 -8.14 -0.15 33.86
C ASN A 324 -6.75 0.49 33.71
N SER A 325 -5.68 -0.26 33.94
CA SER A 325 -4.29 0.18 33.76
C SER A 325 -3.61 -0.64 32.67
N ASP A 326 -2.49 -0.12 32.15
CA ASP A 326 -1.72 -0.77 31.07
C ASP A 326 -2.51 -0.92 29.76
N THR A 327 -3.52 -0.08 29.56
CA THR A 327 -4.26 0.04 28.31
C THR A 327 -3.37 0.64 27.21
N PRO A 328 -3.61 0.31 25.92
CA PRO A 328 -2.83 0.87 24.82
C PRO A 328 -2.78 2.41 24.78
N SER A 329 -3.88 3.08 25.12
CA SER A 329 -3.97 4.55 25.16
C SER A 329 -3.41 5.17 26.45
N GLY A 330 -3.11 4.36 27.48
CA GLY A 330 -2.82 4.84 28.83
C GLY A 330 -4.02 5.46 29.56
N SER A 331 -5.19 5.51 28.93
CA SER A 331 -6.43 6.03 29.54
C SER A 331 -7.04 5.00 30.48
N SER A 332 -7.55 5.48 31.61
CA SER A 332 -8.30 4.66 32.56
C SER A 332 -9.76 4.46 32.16
N MET A 333 -10.25 5.05 31.06
CA MET A 333 -11.68 5.11 30.71
C MET A 333 -12.04 4.45 29.38
N THR A 334 -11.63 3.22 29.13
CA THR A 334 -11.86 2.60 27.82
C THR A 334 -12.43 1.18 27.90
N THR A 335 -13.36 0.90 26.98
CA THR A 335 -13.76 -0.48 26.65
C THR A 335 -12.77 -1.03 25.64
N CYS A 336 -12.20 -2.21 25.90
CA CYS A 336 -11.31 -2.88 24.96
C CYS A 336 -11.67 -4.36 24.76
N SER A 337 -11.51 -4.83 23.54
CA SER A 337 -11.44 -6.27 23.25
C SER A 337 -9.97 -6.65 23.19
N LEU A 338 -9.55 -7.61 24.01
CA LEU A 338 -8.17 -8.08 24.09
C LEU A 338 -8.13 -9.55 23.65
N VAL A 339 -7.33 -9.86 22.64
CA VAL A 339 -6.98 -11.23 22.29
C VAL A 339 -5.60 -11.53 22.86
N VAL A 340 -5.49 -12.61 23.60
CA VAL A 340 -4.24 -13.10 24.17
C VAL A 340 -3.89 -14.40 23.49
N SER A 341 -2.65 -14.51 23.04
CA SER A 341 -2.07 -15.79 22.60
C SER A 341 -0.81 -16.05 23.41
N ASN A 342 -0.86 -17.10 24.23
CA ASN A 342 0.28 -17.61 24.97
C ASN A 342 0.84 -18.82 24.21
N ASN A 343 2.04 -18.67 23.67
CA ASN A 343 2.74 -19.76 23.01
C ASN A 343 3.75 -20.40 23.96
N ASN A 344 3.31 -21.43 24.67
CA ASN A 344 4.11 -22.15 25.66
C ASN A 344 5.26 -22.97 25.05
N SER A 345 5.31 -23.18 23.72
CA SER A 345 6.35 -23.99 23.09
C SER A 345 7.69 -23.27 22.92
N ASP A 346 7.71 -21.92 22.83
CA ASP A 346 8.87 -21.15 22.35
C ASP A 346 9.31 -20.02 23.30
N SER A 347 9.43 -20.28 24.60
CA SER A 347 9.92 -19.34 25.66
C SER A 347 8.84 -18.60 26.47
N ASN A 348 7.65 -19.19 26.68
CA ASN A 348 6.59 -18.59 27.50
C ASN A 348 6.20 -17.17 27.03
N ARG A 349 6.14 -17.02 25.70
CA ARG A 349 5.89 -15.74 25.04
C ARG A 349 4.39 -15.50 24.96
N ILE A 350 3.96 -14.34 25.45
CA ILE A 350 2.56 -13.92 25.44
C ILE A 350 2.42 -12.74 24.49
N TYR A 351 1.47 -12.81 23.57
CA TYR A 351 1.08 -11.70 22.71
C TYR A 351 -0.29 -11.18 23.12
N HIS A 352 -0.41 -9.86 23.16
CA HIS A 352 -1.65 -9.12 23.35
C HIS A 352 -1.98 -8.38 22.07
N ASP A 353 -3.19 -8.58 21.55
CA ASP A 353 -3.80 -7.79 20.49
C ASP A 353 -5.03 -7.10 21.06
N ALA A 354 -4.99 -5.78 21.17
CA ALA A 354 -6.05 -4.98 21.76
C ALA A 354 -6.76 -4.13 20.70
N LEU A 355 -8.09 -4.09 20.79
CA LEU A 355 -8.97 -3.14 20.13
C LEU A 355 -9.62 -2.27 21.20
N GLU A 356 -9.08 -1.07 21.40
CA GLU A 356 -9.52 -0.13 22.42
C GLU A 356 -10.38 0.97 21.83
N ARG A 357 -11.53 1.24 22.46
CA ARG A 357 -12.39 2.36 22.08
C ARG A 357 -12.06 3.57 22.95
N ILE A 358 -11.38 4.56 22.37
CA ILE A 358 -11.00 5.80 23.07
C ILE A 358 -12.13 6.83 23.04
N SER A 359 -12.94 6.83 21.97
CA SER A 359 -14.13 7.68 21.85
C SER A 359 -15.22 6.99 21.03
N SER A 360 -16.36 7.65 20.84
CA SER A 360 -17.44 7.11 20.00
C SER A 360 -16.98 6.84 18.56
N ALA A 361 -15.97 7.55 18.06
CA ALA A 361 -15.49 7.50 16.68
C ALA A 361 -14.09 6.86 16.50
N VAL A 362 -13.28 6.78 17.55
CA VAL A 362 -11.87 6.33 17.47
C VAL A 362 -11.70 4.96 18.12
N ILE A 363 -11.29 3.98 17.32
CA ILE A 363 -10.86 2.66 17.76
C ILE A 363 -9.36 2.58 17.51
N LEU A 364 -8.60 2.27 18.55
CA LEU A 364 -7.16 2.07 18.50
C LEU A 364 -6.89 0.56 18.50
N LYS A 365 -6.17 0.11 17.47
CA LYS A 365 -5.66 -1.26 17.41
C LYS A 365 -4.21 -1.23 17.84
N ALA A 366 -3.83 -2.02 18.83
CA ALA A 366 -2.45 -2.09 19.29
C ALA A 366 -2.09 -3.53 19.63
N HIS A 367 -0.80 -3.81 19.64
CA HIS A 367 -0.27 -5.09 20.05
C HIS A 367 0.97 -4.93 20.90
N ARG A 368 1.26 -5.89 21.76
CA ARG A 368 2.51 -5.96 22.53
C ARG A 368 2.82 -7.40 22.87
N TYR A 369 4.00 -7.64 23.42
CA TYR A 369 4.37 -8.98 23.86
C TYR A 369 5.16 -8.96 25.18
N SER A 370 5.16 -10.10 25.84
CA SER A 370 6.04 -10.42 26.96
C SER A 370 6.83 -11.67 26.63
N ASN A 371 8.14 -11.65 26.89
CA ASN A 371 9.05 -12.79 26.64
C ASN A 371 9.34 -13.60 27.92
N ASP A 372 8.69 -13.28 29.04
CA ASP A 372 9.00 -13.84 30.35
C ASP A 372 7.73 -14.23 31.13
N GLY A 373 6.67 -14.62 30.41
CA GLY A 373 5.42 -15.08 31.03
C GLY A 373 4.59 -13.97 31.68
N GLY A 374 4.77 -12.72 31.26
CA GLY A 374 3.98 -11.57 31.71
C GLY A 374 4.64 -10.75 32.82
N ILE A 375 5.92 -10.99 33.13
CA ILE A 375 6.67 -10.24 34.15
C ILE A 375 7.08 -8.87 33.61
N THR A 376 7.64 -8.84 32.40
CA THR A 376 7.96 -7.61 31.66
C THR A 376 7.21 -7.58 30.34
N TRP A 377 6.75 -6.38 29.98
CA TRP A 377 5.96 -6.13 28.77
C TRP A 377 6.72 -5.17 27.86
N SER A 378 6.74 -5.47 26.57
CA SER A 378 7.11 -4.47 25.57
C SER A 378 6.12 -3.29 25.63
N PRO A 379 6.53 -2.10 25.18
CA PRO A 379 5.58 -1.04 24.87
C PRO A 379 4.50 -1.54 23.90
N TRP A 380 3.34 -0.87 23.93
CA TRP A 380 2.29 -1.07 22.93
C TRP A 380 2.73 -0.52 21.58
N ASP A 381 2.64 -1.36 20.55
CA ASP A 381 2.83 -0.98 19.16
C ASP A 381 1.46 -0.74 18.51
N ILE A 382 1.22 0.50 18.11
CA ILE A 382 -0.09 1.00 17.67
C ILE A 382 -0.21 0.87 16.15
N SER A 383 -1.25 0.17 15.70
CA SER A 383 -1.61 0.11 14.29
C SER A 383 -2.37 1.38 13.87
N PHE A 384 -1.87 2.03 12.83
CA PHE A 384 -2.54 3.15 12.18
C PHE A 384 -3.41 2.65 11.01
N GLY A 385 -4.64 3.15 10.95
CA GLY A 385 -5.62 2.94 9.89
C GLY A 385 -6.35 4.25 9.55
N THR A 386 -7.30 4.18 8.62
CA THR A 386 -7.95 5.38 8.03
C THR A 386 -8.57 6.35 9.05
N ARG A 387 -8.94 5.88 10.25
CA ARG A 387 -9.56 6.71 11.29
C ARG A 387 -8.58 7.43 12.22
N ASN A 388 -7.32 7.00 12.31
CA ASN A 388 -6.30 7.60 13.18
C ASN A 388 -5.03 8.05 12.41
N SER A 389 -4.97 7.85 11.09
CA SER A 389 -3.89 8.40 10.25
C SER A 389 -3.93 9.93 10.16
N VAL A 390 -5.12 10.55 10.23
CA VAL A 390 -5.29 12.01 10.16
C VAL A 390 -5.96 12.52 11.44
N GLY A 391 -5.30 13.41 12.17
CA GLY A 391 -5.75 13.93 13.46
C GLY A 391 -4.73 14.86 14.10
N VAL A 392 -4.83 15.14 15.40
CA VAL A 392 -3.81 15.94 16.09
C VAL A 392 -2.51 15.14 16.14
N VAL A 393 -1.45 15.69 15.56
CA VAL A 393 -0.11 15.09 15.64
C VAL A 393 0.53 15.57 16.95
N SER A 394 1.03 14.62 17.74
CA SER A 394 1.77 14.88 18.96
C SER A 394 2.89 13.85 19.09
N GLN A 395 3.95 14.23 19.79
CA GLN A 395 5.04 13.33 20.13
C GLN A 395 5.62 13.71 21.48
N ILE A 396 6.22 12.73 22.14
CA ILE A 396 6.96 12.87 23.40
C ILE A 396 8.30 12.18 23.17
N GLU A 397 9.41 12.91 23.28
CA GLU A 397 10.77 12.37 23.14
C GLU A 397 11.02 11.64 21.80
N GLY A 398 10.46 12.16 20.70
CA GLY A 398 10.58 11.53 19.38
C GLY A 398 9.65 10.34 19.16
N VAL A 399 8.90 9.92 20.19
CA VAL A 399 7.90 8.86 20.10
C VAL A 399 6.55 9.49 19.76
N PRO A 400 5.93 9.09 18.64
CA PRO A 400 4.61 9.58 18.30
C PRO A 400 3.54 9.16 19.30
N THR A 401 2.78 10.13 19.77
CA THR A 401 1.64 9.91 20.69
C THR A 401 0.30 10.28 20.06
N GLY A 402 0.32 10.79 18.82
CA GLY A 402 -0.87 11.26 18.09
C GLY A 402 -1.04 10.62 16.72
N ALA A 403 -1.75 11.31 15.83
CA ALA A 403 -1.95 10.87 14.45
C ALA A 403 -0.67 10.94 13.60
N ILE A 404 -0.67 10.30 12.42
CA ILE A 404 0.45 10.37 11.46
C ILE A 404 0.55 11.76 10.83
N ALA A 405 -0.59 12.36 10.49
CA ALA A 405 -0.66 13.67 9.87
C ALA A 405 -1.77 14.54 10.48
N GLN A 406 -1.55 15.84 10.52
CA GLN A 406 -2.53 16.84 10.93
C GLN A 406 -2.68 17.87 9.81
N ILE A 407 -3.93 18.26 9.54
CA ILE A 407 -4.24 19.40 8.67
C ILE A 407 -4.81 20.52 9.55
N ILE A 408 -4.19 21.70 9.48
CA ILE A 408 -4.58 22.90 10.23
C ILE A 408 -5.05 23.93 9.22
N PHE A 409 -6.31 24.38 9.34
CA PHE A 409 -6.88 25.43 8.52
C PHE A 409 -6.92 26.74 9.29
N ALA A 410 -6.34 27.80 8.74
CA ALA A 410 -6.36 29.13 9.31
C ALA A 410 -6.64 30.20 8.24
N ALA A 411 -7.04 31.40 8.66
CA ALA A 411 -7.22 32.53 7.76
C ALA A 411 -5.92 32.91 7.02
N SER A 412 -4.75 32.48 7.53
CA SER A 412 -3.44 32.71 6.94
C SER A 412 -2.92 31.59 6.02
N GLY A 413 -3.68 30.49 5.84
CA GLY A 413 -3.31 29.38 4.96
C GLY A 413 -3.66 28.00 5.52
N VAL A 414 -3.07 26.97 4.94
CA VAL A 414 -3.19 25.58 5.40
C VAL A 414 -1.82 25.09 5.85
N ALA A 415 -1.75 24.39 6.98
CA ALA A 415 -0.54 23.70 7.41
C ALA A 415 -0.77 22.19 7.50
N PHE A 416 0.22 21.43 7.04
CA PHE A 416 0.32 19.99 7.17
C PHE A 416 1.44 19.68 8.16
N ARG A 417 1.13 18.97 9.23
CA ARG A 417 2.15 18.41 10.14
C ARG A 417 2.24 16.92 9.94
N TYR A 418 3.45 16.41 9.97
CA TYR A 418 3.74 14.99 9.93
C TYR A 418 4.45 14.56 11.19
N ILE A 419 4.18 13.33 11.60
CA ILE A 419 4.73 12.64 12.76
C ILE A 419 6.26 12.71 12.87
N GLY A 420 6.97 12.71 11.74
CA GLY A 420 8.43 12.86 11.68
C GLY A 420 8.96 14.27 11.94
N GLY A 421 8.13 15.19 12.45
CA GLY A 421 8.51 16.57 12.76
C GLY A 421 8.43 17.55 11.57
N LEU A 422 8.15 17.08 10.35
CA LEU A 422 7.99 17.94 9.16
C LEU A 422 6.69 18.75 9.24
N GLN A 423 6.77 20.04 8.93
CA GLN A 423 5.64 20.93 8.75
C GLN A 423 5.72 21.64 7.41
N VAL A 424 4.60 21.67 6.69
CA VAL A 424 4.46 22.36 5.40
C VAL A 424 3.31 23.34 5.52
N CYS A 425 3.59 24.63 5.38
CA CYS A 425 2.58 25.68 5.33
C CYS A 425 2.40 26.12 3.87
N ILE A 426 1.15 26.31 3.45
CA ILE A 426 0.81 26.74 2.09
C ILE A 426 -0.20 27.88 2.17
N ARG A 427 0.02 28.92 1.37
CA ARG A 427 -0.93 29.99 1.14
C ARG A 427 -1.17 30.17 -0.36
N ASN A 428 -2.37 29.80 -0.82
CA ASN A 428 -2.71 29.85 -2.24
C ASN A 428 -2.79 31.28 -2.81
N THR A 429 -3.06 32.28 -1.98
CA THR A 429 -3.14 33.67 -2.41
C THR A 429 -2.63 34.57 -1.30
N LEU A 430 -1.47 35.15 -1.55
CA LEU A 430 -0.83 36.13 -0.70
C LEU A 430 -0.60 37.39 -1.53
N SER A 431 -1.12 38.53 -1.08
CA SER A 431 -1.07 39.78 -1.84
C SER A 431 0.13 40.61 -1.40
N LEU A 432 1.13 40.72 -2.28
CA LEU A 432 2.28 41.61 -2.11
C LEU A 432 1.83 43.05 -2.35
N GLN A 433 2.12 43.93 -1.41
CA GLN A 433 1.79 45.35 -1.50
C GLN A 433 2.96 46.13 -2.10
N TYR A 434 2.66 47.15 -2.89
CA TYR A 434 3.67 48.08 -3.37
C TYR A 434 4.27 48.87 -2.20
N ILE A 435 5.59 48.81 -2.06
CA ILE A 435 6.33 49.57 -1.05
C ILE A 435 7.05 50.75 -1.69
N ASN A 436 7.74 50.50 -2.80
CA ASN A 436 8.43 51.50 -3.60
C ASN A 436 8.65 50.96 -5.02
N THR A 437 9.25 51.78 -5.89
CA THR A 437 9.45 51.46 -7.31
C THR A 437 10.23 50.18 -7.57
N SER A 438 10.97 49.66 -6.61
CA SER A 438 11.80 48.45 -6.75
C SER A 438 11.37 47.30 -5.84
N THR A 439 10.32 47.47 -5.02
CA THR A 439 9.94 46.49 -3.99
C THR A 439 8.42 46.32 -3.87
N LEU A 440 7.95 45.09 -4.05
CA LEU A 440 6.65 44.62 -3.54
C LEU A 440 6.89 43.73 -2.33
N ARG A 441 6.07 43.83 -1.28
CA ARG A 441 6.30 43.11 -0.02
C ARG A 441 5.03 42.79 0.73
N THR A 442 5.03 41.70 1.50
CA THR A 442 4.07 41.45 2.57
C THR A 442 4.68 40.54 3.63
N ASP A 443 4.07 40.52 4.82
CA ASP A 443 4.46 39.63 5.91
C ASP A 443 3.42 38.50 6.02
N TRP A 444 3.88 37.25 5.89
CA TRP A 444 3.05 36.07 5.98
C TRP A 444 3.17 35.43 7.36
N THR A 445 2.09 35.47 8.14
CA THR A 445 1.97 34.70 9.39
C THR A 445 1.62 33.24 9.06
N PHE A 446 2.43 32.29 9.49
CA PHE A 446 2.17 30.88 9.21
C PHE A 446 0.89 30.39 9.92
N PRO A 447 0.14 29.45 9.33
CA PRO A 447 -1.02 28.82 10.01
C PRO A 447 -0.64 28.07 11.28
N ALA A 448 0.62 27.67 11.41
CA ALA A 448 1.18 27.02 12.58
C ALA A 448 2.66 27.43 12.76
N PRO A 449 3.15 27.66 13.99
CA PRO A 449 4.54 28.01 14.22
C PRO A 449 5.48 26.84 13.88
N PHE A 450 6.68 27.16 13.40
CA PHE A 450 7.83 26.25 13.37
C PHE A 450 8.57 26.27 14.72
N ILE A 451 9.46 25.33 14.99
CA ILE A 451 10.21 25.28 16.25
C ILE A 451 11.70 25.63 16.09
N ASN A 452 12.22 25.60 14.86
CA ASN A 452 13.63 25.86 14.57
C ASN A 452 13.77 26.75 13.31
N GLY A 453 14.86 27.52 13.23
CA GLY A 453 15.11 28.49 12.18
C GLY A 453 15.39 27.89 10.79
N GLY A 454 15.68 26.59 10.69
CA GLY A 454 15.93 25.88 9.43
C GLY A 454 14.66 25.59 8.62
N ARG A 455 13.89 26.63 8.28
CA ARG A 455 12.76 26.56 7.34
C ARG A 455 13.16 27.15 6.00
N ILE A 456 12.58 26.64 4.92
CA ILE A 456 12.73 27.16 3.56
C ILE A 456 11.40 27.79 3.17
N VAL A 457 11.40 29.01 2.59
CA VAL A 457 10.19 29.77 2.27
C VAL A 457 10.20 30.17 0.80
N ASP A 458 9.56 29.35 -0.03
CA ASP A 458 9.46 29.62 -1.46
C ASP A 458 8.13 30.30 -1.82
N PHE A 459 8.10 31.03 -2.93
CA PHE A 459 6.88 31.58 -3.48
C PHE A 459 6.90 31.68 -5.00
N MET A 460 5.72 31.54 -5.60
CA MET A 460 5.52 31.59 -7.04
C MET A 460 4.49 32.67 -7.38
N PRO A 461 4.78 33.61 -8.29
CA PRO A 461 3.78 34.58 -8.73
C PRO A 461 2.62 33.87 -9.44
N LEU A 462 1.39 34.23 -9.06
CA LEU A 462 0.20 33.75 -9.75
C LEU A 462 0.03 34.52 -11.05
N ARG A 463 -0.20 33.80 -12.15
CA ARG A 463 -0.53 34.41 -13.44
C ARG A 463 -1.89 35.10 -13.33
N GLN A 464 -1.89 36.42 -13.11
CA GLN A 464 -3.12 37.19 -13.13
C GLN A 464 -3.65 37.26 -14.56
N SER A 465 -4.82 36.67 -14.80
CA SER A 465 -5.57 36.87 -16.04
C SER A 465 -6.15 38.29 -16.03
N GLY A 466 -5.44 39.26 -16.63
CA GLY A 466 -5.96 40.61 -16.88
C GLY A 466 -5.29 41.78 -16.15
N GLY A 467 -4.24 41.54 -15.35
CA GLY A 467 -3.41 42.60 -14.77
C GLY A 467 -2.16 42.86 -15.62
N SER A 468 -1.77 44.13 -15.75
CA SER A 468 -0.52 44.59 -16.36
C SER A 468 0.64 43.68 -15.93
N ALA A 469 1.16 42.87 -16.85
CA ALA A 469 2.25 41.96 -16.51
C ALA A 469 3.42 42.78 -15.93
N PRO A 470 4.04 42.34 -14.82
CA PRO A 470 5.29 42.96 -14.39
C PRO A 470 6.27 42.90 -15.58
N PRO A 471 7.02 43.98 -15.84
CA PRO A 471 7.83 44.12 -17.04
C PRO A 471 8.70 42.88 -17.29
N ALA A 472 8.91 42.53 -18.57
CA ALA A 472 9.58 41.32 -19.07
C ALA A 472 11.01 41.08 -18.53
N SER A 473 11.53 41.97 -17.70
CA SER A 473 12.78 41.85 -16.95
C SER A 473 12.60 41.22 -15.56
N TYR A 474 11.68 40.26 -15.40
CA TYR A 474 11.58 39.44 -14.20
C TYR A 474 12.84 38.56 -14.07
N ARG A 475 13.70 38.86 -13.09
CA ARG A 475 14.70 37.91 -12.60
C ARG A 475 14.21 37.41 -11.24
N GLY A 476 14.13 36.09 -11.09
CA GLY A 476 13.42 35.40 -10.01
C GLY A 476 13.64 35.98 -8.61
N GLY A 477 12.57 35.94 -7.82
CA GLY A 477 12.56 36.36 -6.43
C GLY A 477 13.67 35.66 -5.64
N ILE A 478 14.54 36.46 -5.03
CA ILE A 478 15.49 36.01 -4.04
C ILE A 478 14.76 36.12 -2.69
N GLU A 479 14.76 35.04 -1.91
CA GLU A 479 14.50 35.11 -0.46
C GLU A 479 15.45 36.17 0.11
N TRP A 480 14.93 37.36 0.43
CA TRP A 480 15.71 38.32 1.20
C TRP A 480 15.49 37.99 2.66
N GLU A 481 16.42 37.23 3.22
CA GLU A 481 16.59 37.14 4.68
C GLU A 481 16.90 38.56 5.16
N ASP A 482 15.85 39.27 5.59
CA ASP A 482 15.95 40.64 6.04
C ASP A 482 16.83 40.66 7.29
N GLN A 483 17.98 41.33 7.22
CA GLN A 483 18.82 41.60 8.39
C GLN A 483 18.06 42.32 9.53
N GLN A 484 16.82 42.77 9.30
CA GLN A 484 15.94 43.36 10.31
C GLN A 484 15.09 42.38 11.15
N GLY A 485 15.29 41.06 11.05
CA GLY A 485 14.84 40.11 12.10
C GLY A 485 13.34 39.80 12.15
N ILE A 486 12.64 39.87 11.02
CA ILE A 486 11.20 39.56 10.92
C ILE A 486 10.91 38.11 10.51
N ASP A 487 11.96 37.38 10.11
CA ASP A 487 11.92 35.94 9.90
C ASP A 487 11.89 35.18 11.23
N THR A 488 10.73 35.20 11.88
CA THR A 488 10.48 34.49 13.14
C THR A 488 9.96 33.07 12.89
N LEU A 489 9.82 32.29 13.96
CA LEU A 489 9.17 30.99 13.94
C LEU A 489 7.69 31.04 13.51
N THR A 490 7.08 32.22 13.51
CA THR A 490 5.66 32.45 13.22
C THR A 490 5.40 33.24 11.95
N THR A 491 6.40 33.94 11.41
CA THR A 491 6.24 34.88 10.31
C THR A 491 7.40 34.79 9.34
N ALA A 492 7.12 34.92 8.05
CA ALA A 492 8.14 35.19 7.04
C ALA A 492 7.77 36.40 6.18
N ARG A 493 8.78 37.15 5.80
CA ARG A 493 8.63 38.29 4.90
C ARG A 493 8.83 37.84 3.47
N ILE A 494 7.85 38.08 2.62
CA ILE A 494 7.93 37.74 1.20
C ILE A 494 8.02 39.03 0.41
N ALA A 495 9.04 39.14 -0.43
CA ALA A 495 9.29 40.33 -1.24
C ALA A 495 9.65 39.96 -2.68
N LEU A 496 9.18 40.77 -3.62
CA LEU A 496 9.63 40.77 -5.00
C LEU A 496 10.43 42.03 -5.25
N LEU A 497 11.68 41.85 -5.68
CA LEU A 497 12.62 42.93 -5.99
C LEU A 497 12.80 43.03 -7.50
N SER A 498 12.94 44.26 -8.01
CA SER A 498 13.18 44.50 -9.43
C SER A 498 14.27 45.56 -9.61
N SER A 499 15.16 45.36 -10.59
CA SER A 499 16.12 46.38 -11.02
C SER A 499 15.49 47.45 -11.92
N GLY A 500 14.30 47.20 -12.46
CA GLY A 500 13.47 48.18 -13.15
C GLY A 500 12.32 48.65 -12.26
N SER A 501 11.78 49.86 -12.53
CA SER A 501 10.64 50.37 -11.79
C SER A 501 9.38 49.54 -12.03
N PHE A 502 8.73 49.07 -10.96
CA PHE A 502 7.33 48.66 -11.01
C PHE A 502 6.50 49.85 -11.49
N ILE A 503 5.72 49.62 -12.54
CA ILE A 503 5.08 50.68 -13.34
C ILE A 503 3.71 51.08 -12.75
N ASP A 504 3.26 50.39 -11.71
CA ASP A 504 1.94 50.55 -11.12
C ASP A 504 2.02 50.29 -9.60
N GLU A 505 1.21 51.01 -8.82
CA GLU A 505 1.08 50.84 -7.35
C GLU A 505 0.25 49.60 -6.96
N GLY A 506 -0.03 48.73 -7.95
CA GLY A 506 -0.85 47.55 -7.80
C GLY A 506 -0.27 46.49 -6.87
N SER A 507 -1.13 45.59 -6.41
CA SER A 507 -0.75 44.41 -5.63
C SER A 507 -0.52 43.19 -6.52
N LEU A 508 0.51 42.40 -6.23
CA LEU A 508 0.77 41.13 -6.91
C LEU A 508 0.35 39.95 -6.02
N ASN A 509 -0.47 39.05 -6.55
CA ASN A 509 -0.80 37.81 -5.84
C ASN A 509 0.26 36.74 -6.10
N VAL A 510 0.73 36.10 -5.03
CA VAL A 510 1.66 34.98 -5.08
C VAL A 510 1.09 33.77 -4.33
N GLN A 511 1.56 32.58 -4.69
CA GLN A 511 1.45 31.37 -3.88
C GLN A 511 2.69 31.26 -3.01
N ALA A 512 2.54 31.02 -1.71
CA ALA A 512 3.65 30.84 -0.80
C ALA A 512 3.67 29.43 -0.19
N LEU A 513 4.87 28.89 -0.03
CA LEU A 513 5.16 27.59 0.54
C LEU A 513 6.26 27.75 1.59
N ALA A 514 6.03 27.29 2.82
CA ALA A 514 7.07 27.22 3.84
C ALA A 514 7.22 25.79 4.34
N VAL A 515 8.43 25.26 4.34
CA VAL A 515 8.75 23.90 4.78
C VAL A 515 9.76 23.96 5.91
N GLY A 516 9.49 23.28 7.03
CA GLY A 516 10.37 23.31 8.20
C GLY A 516 9.98 22.28 9.24
N ARG A 517 10.50 22.43 10.47
CA ARG A 517 10.23 21.52 11.60
C ARG A 517 9.23 22.13 12.58
N TRP A 518 8.27 21.34 13.07
CA TRP A 518 7.37 21.71 14.19
C TRP A 518 7.79 21.08 15.52
N HIS A 519 8.74 20.14 15.49
CA HIS A 519 9.34 19.50 16.65
C HIS A 519 10.83 19.21 16.37
N ALA A 520 11.63 19.16 17.43
CA ALA A 520 13.07 18.90 17.40
C ALA A 520 13.39 17.48 16.89
#